data_AF-X1JEW6-F1
#
_entry.id   AF-X1JEW6-F1
#
_cell.length_a   1.000
_cell.length_b   1.000
_cell.length_c   1.000
_cell.angle_alpha   90.00
_cell.angle_beta   90.00
_cell.angle_gamma   90.00
#
_symmetry.space_group_name_H-M   'P 1'
#
loop_
_entity.id
_entity.type
_entity.pdbx_description
1 polymer ?
#
loop_
_entity_poly.entity_id
_entity_poly.type
_entity_poly.pdbx_seq_one_letter_code
_entity_poly.pdbx_strand_id
1 'polypeptide(L)'
;MLISGTGAYDVLYVESAFTCEWTPYLWSMEELAELYDPRGAAGLAKELEETQHATMMRCSSNREGKLMGLPYYTYQQGIFVRQDALDDPTEKAAFKERYDYELGVPTTYDQVRDIGEFFTRKKGELLKGEPLEWDLFGLTLMTGRLEINDEIATMVWGRGADFVSLIRDEAGNAVEFVITRKDKEALTWALETYKTLVPFISPACHTGWWDVCGAQMAED
;
A
#
# COMPACT_ATOMS: atom_id res chain seq x y z
N MET A 1 -8.59 -29.22 11.37
CA MET A 1 -8.02 -27.98 10.83
C MET A 1 -9.13 -27.04 10.34
N LEU A 2 -8.90 -25.73 10.53
CA LEU A 2 -9.80 -24.57 10.37
C LEU A 2 -11.27 -24.81 10.75
N ILE A 3 -11.47 -24.76 12.06
CA ILE A 3 -12.67 -24.96 12.88
C ILE A 3 -13.36 -26.32 12.71
N SER A 4 -13.74 -26.72 11.50
CA SER A 4 -14.57 -27.92 11.27
C SER A 4 -13.80 -29.24 11.25
N GLY A 5 -12.47 -29.20 11.10
CA GLY A 5 -11.70 -30.45 11.12
C GLY A 5 -11.71 -31.24 9.81
N THR A 6 -12.39 -30.74 8.77
CA THR A 6 -12.75 -31.55 7.60
C THR A 6 -11.58 -31.93 6.70
N GLY A 7 -10.48 -31.19 6.75
CA GLY A 7 -9.37 -31.37 5.80
C GLY A 7 -9.74 -30.95 4.37
N ALA A 8 -10.69 -30.02 4.21
CA ALA A 8 -11.13 -29.57 2.89
C ALA A 8 -10.05 -28.79 2.11
N TYR A 9 -9.05 -28.24 2.81
CA TYR A 9 -7.94 -27.51 2.23
C TYR A 9 -6.64 -27.91 2.93
N ASP A 10 -5.62 -28.23 2.15
CA ASP A 10 -4.26 -28.52 2.65
C ASP A 10 -3.40 -27.26 2.74
N VAL A 11 -3.63 -26.29 1.84
CA VAL A 11 -2.90 -25.02 1.75
C VAL A 11 -3.88 -23.88 1.52
N LEU A 12 -3.63 -22.73 2.16
CA LEU A 12 -4.44 -21.53 2.01
C LEU A 12 -3.57 -20.33 1.70
N TYR A 13 -4.12 -19.46 0.88
CA TYR A 13 -3.65 -18.10 0.74
C TYR A 13 -4.20 -17.27 1.90
N VAL A 14 -3.32 -16.68 2.70
CA VAL A 14 -3.69 -15.81 3.81
C VAL A 14 -3.01 -14.46 3.61
N GLU A 15 -3.79 -13.40 3.69
CA GLU A 15 -3.29 -12.03 3.66
C GLU A 15 -2.44 -11.76 4.92
N SER A 16 -1.35 -10.99 4.77
CA SER A 16 -0.31 -10.79 5.78
C SER A 16 -0.82 -10.24 7.12
N ALA A 17 -1.80 -9.33 7.09
CA ALA A 17 -2.41 -8.75 8.29
C ALA A 17 -3.25 -9.78 9.05
N PHE A 18 -3.82 -10.78 8.36
CA PHE A 18 -4.63 -11.80 9.00
C PHE A 18 -3.86 -12.94 9.65
N THR A 19 -2.56 -13.12 9.39
CA THR A 19 -1.80 -14.24 9.98
C THR A 19 -1.96 -14.34 11.51
N CYS A 20 -2.14 -13.23 12.24
CA CYS A 20 -2.45 -13.25 13.68
C CYS A 20 -3.71 -14.07 14.01
N GLU A 21 -4.79 -13.86 13.27
CA GLU A 21 -6.08 -14.52 13.48
C GLU A 21 -6.05 -15.99 13.04
N TRP A 22 -5.24 -16.30 12.03
CA TRP A 22 -5.14 -17.65 11.47
C TRP A 22 -4.16 -18.55 12.20
N THR A 23 -3.19 -17.98 12.93
CA THR A 23 -2.13 -18.71 13.64
C THR A 23 -2.61 -19.93 14.44
N PRO A 24 -3.70 -19.86 15.23
CA PRO A 24 -4.18 -21.01 16.00
C PRO A 24 -4.62 -22.22 15.17
N TYR A 25 -4.76 -22.05 13.86
CA TYR A 25 -5.25 -23.08 12.95
C TYR A 25 -4.20 -23.53 11.92
N LEU A 26 -3.03 -22.91 11.93
CA LEU A 26 -1.93 -23.20 11.00
C LEU A 26 -0.87 -24.04 11.70
N TRP A 27 -0.14 -24.83 10.92
CA TRP A 27 1.10 -25.44 11.38
C TRP A 27 2.26 -24.48 11.10
N SER A 28 3.25 -24.47 11.99
CA SER A 28 4.48 -23.74 11.68
C SER A 28 5.25 -24.45 10.57
N MET A 29 5.98 -23.68 9.77
CA MET A 29 6.80 -24.21 8.69
C MET A 29 7.93 -25.07 9.25
N GLU A 30 8.45 -24.73 10.43
CA GLU A 30 9.46 -25.51 11.13
C GLU A 30 8.94 -26.89 11.55
N GLU A 31 7.72 -26.98 12.11
CA GLU A 31 7.09 -28.25 12.46
C GLU A 31 6.84 -29.12 11.21
N LEU A 32 6.39 -28.53 10.11
CA LEU A 32 6.21 -29.24 8.85
C LEU A 32 7.55 -29.73 8.28
N ALA A 33 8.60 -28.90 8.34
CA ALA A 33 9.92 -29.29 7.87
C ALA A 33 10.50 -30.46 8.68
N GLU A 34 10.35 -30.47 10.01
CA GLU A 34 10.80 -31.61 10.82
C GLU A 34 10.07 -32.92 10.51
N LEU A 35 8.78 -32.83 10.18
CA LEU A 35 7.96 -34.01 9.89
C LEU A 35 8.16 -34.55 8.47
N TYR A 36 8.41 -33.67 7.50
CA TYR A 36 8.27 -34.02 6.09
C TYR A 36 9.48 -33.65 5.20
N ASP A 37 10.37 -32.75 5.63
CA ASP A 37 11.60 -32.41 4.89
C ASP A 37 12.78 -33.22 5.44
N PRO A 38 13.48 -34.04 4.63
CA PRO A 38 14.69 -34.76 5.05
C PRO A 38 15.80 -33.87 5.62
N ARG A 39 15.78 -32.56 5.32
CA ARG A 39 16.74 -31.57 5.82
C ARG A 39 16.31 -30.96 7.17
N GLY A 40 15.09 -31.25 7.63
CA GLY A 40 14.51 -30.72 8.86
C GLY A 40 14.37 -29.19 8.88
N ALA A 41 14.06 -28.63 10.06
CA ALA A 41 13.92 -27.18 10.21
C ALA A 41 15.23 -26.43 9.94
N ALA A 42 16.38 -27.06 10.18
CA ALA A 42 17.69 -26.47 9.87
C ALA A 42 17.90 -26.26 8.36
N GLY A 43 17.43 -27.19 7.53
CA GLY A 43 17.43 -27.06 6.08
C GLY A 43 16.53 -25.93 5.61
N LEU A 44 15.31 -25.86 6.15
CA LEU A 44 14.37 -24.77 5.88
C LEU A 44 14.98 -23.41 6.25
N ALA A 45 15.55 -23.28 7.45
CA ALA A 45 16.15 -22.02 7.90
C ALA A 45 17.24 -21.51 6.96
N LYS A 46 18.12 -22.42 6.49
CA LYS A 46 19.16 -22.07 5.52
C LYS A 46 18.57 -21.63 4.18
N GLU A 47 17.55 -22.34 3.69
CA GLU A 47 16.89 -21.98 2.43
C GLU A 47 16.22 -20.61 2.52
N LEU A 48 15.54 -20.32 3.62
CA LEU A 48 14.91 -19.03 3.86
C LEU A 48 15.92 -17.89 3.97
N GLU A 49 17.08 -18.12 4.59
CA GLU A 49 18.16 -17.11 4.65
C GLU A 49 18.67 -16.73 3.25
N GLU A 50 18.75 -17.71 2.34
CA GLU A 50 19.24 -17.52 0.97
C GLU A 50 18.17 -16.95 0.02
N THR A 51 16.88 -17.17 0.31
CA THR A 51 15.78 -16.89 -0.65
C THR A 51 14.79 -15.83 -0.19
N GLN A 52 14.70 -15.53 1.10
CA GLN A 52 13.67 -14.66 1.66
C GLN A 52 14.28 -13.48 2.43
N HIS A 53 13.69 -12.30 2.24
CA HIS A 53 14.09 -11.13 3.01
C HIS A 53 13.53 -11.22 4.44
N ALA A 54 14.37 -11.02 5.46
CA ALA A 54 13.99 -11.15 6.87
C ALA A 54 12.78 -10.28 7.25
N THR A 55 12.70 -9.05 6.72
CA THR A 55 11.53 -8.18 6.92
C THR A 55 10.25 -8.80 6.37
N MET A 56 10.29 -9.44 5.19
CA MET A 56 9.09 -10.03 4.60
C MET A 56 8.56 -11.16 5.47
N MET A 57 9.43 -12.09 5.88
CA MET A 57 9.05 -13.18 6.79
C MET A 57 8.49 -12.66 8.11
N ARG A 58 9.09 -11.61 8.67
CA ARG A 58 8.63 -10.97 9.91
C ARG A 58 7.24 -10.34 9.75
N CYS A 59 7.02 -9.60 8.68
CA CYS A 59 5.79 -8.85 8.46
C CYS A 59 4.63 -9.77 8.08
N SER A 60 4.84 -10.72 7.16
CA SER A 60 3.75 -11.51 6.59
C SER A 60 3.34 -12.69 7.45
N SER A 61 4.32 -13.37 8.08
CA SER A 61 4.08 -14.76 8.48
C SER A 61 4.66 -15.16 9.84
N ASN A 62 5.57 -14.38 10.44
CA ASN A 62 6.13 -14.71 11.75
C ASN A 62 5.17 -14.34 12.89
N ARG A 63 4.88 -15.29 13.78
CA ARG A 63 4.08 -15.08 15.00
C ARG A 63 4.77 -15.77 16.17
N GLU A 64 5.10 -14.98 17.19
CA GLU A 64 5.82 -15.44 18.38
C GLU A 64 7.12 -16.21 18.07
N GLY A 65 7.82 -15.81 17.01
CA GLY A 65 9.06 -16.43 16.58
C GLY A 65 8.91 -17.66 15.68
N LYS A 66 7.69 -18.12 15.42
CA LYS A 66 7.40 -19.21 14.47
C LYS A 66 6.95 -18.68 13.13
N LEU A 67 7.39 -19.30 12.03
CA LEU A 67 6.92 -18.96 10.69
C LEU A 67 5.62 -19.72 10.40
N MET A 68 4.49 -19.00 10.31
CA MET A 68 3.16 -19.62 10.12
C MET A 68 2.76 -19.76 8.64
N GLY A 69 3.62 -19.32 7.73
CA GLY A 69 3.40 -19.39 6.28
C GLY A 69 4.60 -18.89 5.50
N LEU A 70 4.66 -19.21 4.21
CA LEU A 70 5.73 -18.76 3.33
C LEU A 70 5.30 -17.49 2.58
N PRO A 71 6.08 -16.39 2.65
CA PRO A 71 5.87 -15.25 1.76
C PRO A 71 6.12 -15.70 0.32
N TYR A 72 5.18 -15.42 -0.60
CA TYR A 72 5.35 -15.75 -2.02
C TYR A 72 5.03 -14.58 -2.96
N TYR A 73 4.21 -13.62 -2.51
CA TYR A 73 3.86 -12.43 -3.26
C TYR A 73 3.91 -11.21 -2.34
N THR A 74 4.43 -10.11 -2.85
CA THR A 74 4.46 -8.82 -2.18
C THR A 74 4.06 -7.74 -3.16
N TYR A 75 3.40 -6.73 -2.65
CA TYR A 75 3.12 -5.49 -3.36
C TYR A 75 3.70 -4.34 -2.54
N GLN A 76 4.14 -3.31 -3.24
CA GLN A 76 4.64 -2.09 -2.63
C GLN A 76 3.86 -0.93 -3.21
N GLN A 77 3.37 -0.05 -2.35
CA GLN A 77 2.75 1.18 -2.79
C GLN A 77 3.80 2.14 -3.34
N GLY A 78 3.52 2.73 -4.49
CA GLY A 78 4.40 3.68 -5.17
C GLY A 78 3.61 4.74 -5.90
N ILE A 79 4.30 5.81 -6.32
CA ILE A 79 3.74 6.84 -7.19
C ILE A 79 4.08 6.45 -8.62
N PHE A 80 3.05 6.27 -9.44
CA PHE A 80 3.17 6.07 -10.88
C PHE A 80 2.77 7.36 -11.59
N VAL A 81 3.52 7.75 -12.62
CA VAL A 81 3.32 9.02 -13.32
C VAL A 81 3.29 8.83 -14.83
N ARG A 82 2.52 9.67 -15.53
CA ARG A 82 2.59 9.84 -16.98
C ARG A 82 3.82 10.68 -17.34
N GLN A 83 4.96 10.01 -17.52
CA GLN A 83 6.23 10.67 -17.83
C GLN A 83 6.13 11.53 -19.10
N ASP A 84 5.37 11.09 -20.09
CA ASP A 84 5.15 11.83 -21.34
C ASP A 84 4.40 13.16 -21.14
N ALA A 85 3.51 13.25 -20.16
CA ALA A 85 2.82 14.48 -19.79
C ALA A 85 3.72 15.37 -18.93
N LEU A 86 4.48 14.78 -17.99
CA LEU A 86 5.43 15.51 -17.16
C LEU A 86 6.59 16.11 -17.96
N ASP A 87 6.99 15.48 -19.07
CA ASP A 87 8.08 15.94 -19.92
C ASP A 87 7.69 16.90 -21.03
N ASP A 88 6.39 17.08 -21.28
CA ASP A 88 5.91 17.94 -22.35
C ASP A 88 6.27 19.42 -22.08
N PRO A 89 6.92 20.13 -23.03
CA PRO A 89 7.34 21.51 -22.81
C PRO A 89 6.17 22.49 -22.68
N THR A 90 5.02 22.21 -23.30
CA THR A 90 3.81 23.04 -23.18
C THR A 90 3.24 22.91 -21.79
N GLU A 91 3.15 21.67 -21.28
CA GLU A 91 2.65 21.40 -19.93
C GLU A 91 3.58 21.95 -18.85
N LYS A 92 4.91 21.80 -19.00
CA LYS A 92 5.89 22.42 -18.10
C LYS A 92 5.73 23.94 -18.02
N ALA A 93 5.59 24.60 -19.18
CA ALA A 93 5.43 26.04 -19.25
C ALA A 93 4.12 26.50 -18.58
N ALA A 94 3.00 25.85 -18.92
CA ALA A 94 1.68 26.18 -18.38
C ALA A 94 1.60 25.91 -16.86
N PHE A 95 2.20 24.81 -16.39
CA PHE A 95 2.26 24.49 -14.97
C PHE A 95 3.04 25.55 -14.19
N LYS A 96 4.24 25.91 -14.68
CA LYS A 96 5.08 26.91 -14.06
C LYS A 96 4.41 28.28 -14.01
N GLU A 97 3.69 28.68 -15.05
CA GLU A 97 2.91 29.92 -15.06
C GLU A 97 1.81 29.92 -13.98
N ARG A 98 1.17 28.77 -13.75
CA ARG A 98 0.07 28.66 -12.78
C ARG A 98 0.53 28.54 -11.32
N TYR A 99 1.59 27.78 -11.06
CA TYR A 99 1.99 27.39 -9.70
C TYR A 99 3.32 28.01 -9.23
N ASP A 100 4.05 28.72 -10.11
CA ASP A 100 5.34 29.37 -9.80
C ASP A 100 6.47 28.41 -9.38
N TYR A 101 6.43 27.16 -9.85
CA TYR A 101 7.54 26.20 -9.75
C TYR A 101 7.56 25.20 -10.91
N GLU A 102 8.67 24.49 -11.09
CA GLU A 102 8.86 23.53 -12.19
C GLU A 102 8.01 22.27 -11.99
N LEU A 103 7.33 21.85 -13.07
CA LEU A 103 6.63 20.56 -13.11
C LEU A 103 7.63 19.40 -13.05
N GLY A 104 7.36 18.40 -12.21
CA GLY A 104 8.17 17.20 -12.07
C GLY A 104 7.50 16.14 -11.22
N VAL A 105 8.22 15.05 -10.93
CA VAL A 105 7.74 14.00 -10.03
C VAL A 105 7.53 14.60 -8.63
N PRO A 106 6.34 14.48 -8.02
CA PRO A 106 6.07 15.10 -6.73
C PRO A 106 6.92 14.49 -5.62
N THR A 107 7.43 15.36 -4.76
CA THR A 107 8.18 15.00 -3.55
C THR A 107 7.44 15.40 -2.26
N THR A 108 6.34 16.14 -2.39
CA THR A 108 5.44 16.52 -1.30
C THR A 108 3.98 16.30 -1.70
N TYR A 109 3.09 16.14 -0.72
CA TYR A 109 1.65 16.00 -0.99
C TYR A 109 0.99 17.30 -1.50
N ASP A 110 1.59 18.46 -1.22
CA ASP A 110 1.16 19.71 -1.87
C ASP A 110 1.42 19.68 -3.37
N GLN A 111 2.58 19.17 -3.80
CA GLN A 111 2.86 18.96 -5.22
C GLN A 111 1.94 17.91 -5.84
N VAL A 112 1.61 16.83 -5.12
CA VAL A 112 0.61 15.84 -5.59
C VAL A 112 -0.73 16.53 -5.84
N ARG A 113 -1.20 17.38 -4.93
CA ARG A 113 -2.45 18.14 -5.10
C ARG A 113 -2.39 19.06 -6.32
N ASP A 114 -1.35 19.87 -6.43
CA ASP A 114 -1.21 20.85 -7.52
C ASP A 114 -1.12 20.17 -8.89
N ILE A 115 -0.37 19.07 -8.99
CA ILE A 115 -0.28 18.25 -10.21
C ILE A 115 -1.65 17.62 -10.53
N GLY A 116 -2.34 17.11 -9.51
CA GLY A 116 -3.69 16.57 -9.66
C GLY A 116 -4.69 17.60 -10.19
N GLU A 117 -4.67 18.79 -9.63
CA GLU A 117 -5.50 19.90 -10.08
C GLU A 117 -5.15 20.36 -11.49
N PHE A 118 -3.86 20.43 -11.82
CA PHE A 118 -3.38 20.89 -13.12
C PHE A 118 -3.78 19.97 -14.28
N PHE A 119 -3.67 18.65 -14.08
CA PHE A 119 -3.99 17.66 -15.11
C PHE A 119 -5.46 17.25 -15.14
N THR A 120 -6.27 17.65 -14.15
CA THR A 120 -7.71 17.39 -14.21
C THR A 120 -8.36 18.27 -15.27
N ARG A 121 -8.87 17.65 -16.33
CA ARG A 121 -9.38 18.31 -17.53
C ARG A 121 -10.67 17.64 -18.04
N LYS A 122 -11.52 18.39 -18.71
CA LYS A 122 -12.71 17.93 -19.40
C LYS A 122 -12.39 17.52 -20.83
N LYS A 123 -13.23 16.62 -21.36
CA LYS A 123 -13.23 16.27 -22.78
C LYS A 123 -13.13 17.51 -23.67
N GLY A 124 -12.24 17.48 -24.64
CA GLY A 124 -11.98 18.56 -25.59
C GLY A 124 -11.01 19.64 -25.11
N GLU A 125 -10.66 19.69 -23.83
CA GLU A 125 -9.52 20.49 -23.37
C GLU A 125 -8.22 19.87 -23.88
N LEU A 126 -7.18 20.71 -24.03
CA LEU A 126 -5.93 20.27 -24.62
C LEU A 126 -5.08 19.55 -23.57
N LEU A 127 -4.45 18.44 -23.93
CA LEU A 127 -3.32 17.81 -23.25
C LEU A 127 -2.20 17.68 -24.27
N LYS A 128 -1.02 18.26 -23.98
CA LYS A 128 0.14 18.27 -24.90
C LYS A 128 -0.22 18.84 -26.28
N GLY A 129 -1.12 19.83 -26.29
CA GLY A 129 -1.61 20.49 -27.50
C GLY A 129 -2.74 19.76 -28.25
N GLU A 130 -3.11 18.55 -27.84
CA GLU A 130 -4.14 17.74 -28.50
C GLU A 130 -5.44 17.70 -27.66
N PRO A 131 -6.63 17.80 -28.27
CA PRO A 131 -7.88 17.76 -27.53
C PRO A 131 -8.16 16.36 -26.98
N LEU A 132 -8.55 16.29 -25.71
CA LEU A 132 -8.88 15.04 -25.02
C LEU A 132 -10.16 14.39 -25.57
N GLU A 133 -10.15 13.07 -25.75
CA GLU A 133 -11.34 12.30 -26.13
C GLU A 133 -12.31 12.09 -24.96
N TRP A 134 -11.79 12.02 -23.73
CA TRP A 134 -12.52 11.78 -22.48
C TRP A 134 -12.11 12.79 -21.41
N ASP A 135 -12.82 12.82 -20.28
CA ASP A 135 -12.37 13.59 -19.11
C ASP A 135 -11.07 12.96 -18.58
N LEU A 136 -10.06 13.80 -18.33
CA LEU A 136 -8.81 13.40 -17.70
C LEU A 136 -8.85 13.76 -16.21
N PHE A 137 -8.51 12.80 -15.37
CA PHE A 137 -8.38 13.01 -13.93
C PHE A 137 -6.90 13.01 -13.57
N GLY A 138 -6.44 14.05 -12.88
CA GLY A 138 -5.01 14.24 -12.61
C GLY A 138 -4.44 13.30 -11.56
N LEU A 139 -5.30 12.62 -10.79
CA LEU A 139 -4.91 11.63 -9.79
C LEU A 139 -5.74 10.35 -9.88
N THR A 140 -5.22 9.32 -9.24
CA THR A 140 -5.90 8.06 -8.97
C THR A 140 -5.63 7.69 -7.52
N LEU A 141 -6.68 7.37 -6.76
CA LEU A 141 -6.60 7.04 -5.34
C LEU A 141 -7.62 5.96 -4.98
N MET A 142 -7.27 5.05 -4.08
CA MET A 142 -8.17 4.03 -3.55
C MET A 142 -9.14 4.62 -2.53
N THR A 143 -10.15 5.36 -2.99
CA THR A 143 -11.15 5.99 -2.11
C THR A 143 -12.37 5.12 -1.80
N GLY A 144 -12.35 3.87 -2.27
CA GLY A 144 -13.38 2.89 -2.00
C GLY A 144 -13.55 2.55 -0.52
N ARG A 145 -14.66 1.88 -0.20
CA ARG A 145 -15.01 1.51 1.19
C ARG A 145 -14.00 0.55 1.85
N LEU A 146 -13.34 -0.28 1.06
CA LEU A 146 -12.33 -1.26 1.47
C LEU A 146 -11.00 -0.81 0.87
N GLU A 147 -9.91 -1.19 1.51
CA GLU A 147 -8.53 -1.00 1.02
C GLU A 147 -8.02 0.44 0.98
N ILE A 148 -8.86 1.46 1.25
CA ILE A 148 -8.41 2.84 1.52
C ILE A 148 -7.33 2.91 2.62
N ASN A 149 -7.31 1.92 3.52
CA ASN A 149 -6.31 1.80 4.56
C ASN A 149 -4.88 1.68 4.03
N ASP A 150 -4.65 1.14 2.83
CA ASP A 150 -3.30 0.94 2.30
C ASP A 150 -2.63 2.28 1.96
N GLU A 151 -3.36 3.15 1.27
CA GLU A 151 -2.89 4.50 0.96
C GLU A 151 -2.68 5.36 2.21
N ILE A 152 -3.64 5.30 3.14
CA ILE A 152 -3.53 6.02 4.42
C ILE A 152 -2.38 5.46 5.28
N ALA A 153 -2.13 4.15 5.26
CA ALA A 153 -1.03 3.54 5.99
C ALA A 153 0.32 4.09 5.52
N THR A 154 0.54 4.13 4.22
CA THR A 154 1.77 4.68 3.63
C THR A 154 1.97 6.14 4.01
N MET A 155 0.91 6.94 4.04
CA MET A 155 0.94 8.33 4.52
C MET A 155 1.36 8.44 5.99
N VAL A 156 0.75 7.64 6.87
CA VAL A 156 1.01 7.65 8.31
C VAL A 156 2.43 7.16 8.62
N TRP A 157 2.83 6.03 8.04
CA TRP A 157 4.17 5.46 8.19
C TRP A 157 5.26 6.36 7.59
N GLY A 158 4.98 7.08 6.50
CA GLY A 158 5.88 8.08 5.93
C GLY A 158 6.21 9.24 6.88
N ARG A 159 5.40 9.43 7.94
CA ARG A 159 5.66 10.39 9.03
C ARG A 159 6.27 9.73 10.27
N GLY A 160 6.66 8.46 10.16
CA GLY A 160 7.20 7.65 11.24
C GLY A 160 6.20 7.42 12.39
N ALA A 161 4.90 7.50 12.12
CA ALA A 161 3.84 7.23 13.09
C ALA A 161 3.12 5.92 12.72
N ASP A 162 2.23 5.45 13.60
CA ASP A 162 1.44 4.24 13.37
C ASP A 162 -0.07 4.55 13.51
N PHE A 163 -0.93 3.63 13.08
CA PHE A 163 -2.37 3.73 13.43
C PHE A 163 -2.56 3.60 14.94
N VAL A 164 -1.78 2.72 15.56
CA VAL A 164 -1.77 2.44 16.99
C VAL A 164 -0.35 2.03 17.38
N SER A 165 0.19 2.65 18.43
CA SER A 165 1.50 2.30 18.97
C SER A 165 1.41 1.20 20.02
N LEU A 166 2.34 0.25 19.99
CA LEU A 166 2.49 -0.77 21.03
C LEU A 166 3.45 -0.30 22.12
N ILE A 167 2.95 -0.12 23.34
CA ILE A 167 3.77 0.13 24.53
C ILE A 167 4.36 -1.19 25.00
N ARG A 168 5.65 -1.16 25.31
CA ARG A 168 6.40 -2.30 25.87
C ARG A 168 6.97 -1.96 27.24
N ASP A 169 7.07 -2.97 28.10
CA ASP A 169 7.75 -2.83 29.39
C ASP A 169 9.29 -2.78 29.21
N GLU A 170 10.04 -2.63 30.31
CA GLU A 170 11.51 -2.60 30.30
C GLU A 170 12.13 -3.91 29.79
N ALA A 171 11.42 -5.03 29.88
CA ALA A 171 11.84 -6.33 29.37
C ALA A 171 11.47 -6.51 27.88
N GLY A 172 10.76 -5.56 27.27
CA GLY A 172 10.32 -5.59 25.89
C GLY A 172 9.01 -6.33 25.65
N ASN A 173 8.29 -6.76 26.69
CA ASN A 173 6.99 -7.42 26.55
C ASN A 173 5.92 -6.42 26.15
N ALA A 174 4.98 -6.84 25.31
CA ALA A 174 3.81 -6.05 24.94
C ALA A 174 2.93 -5.78 26.18
N VAL A 175 2.59 -4.51 26.43
CA VAL A 175 1.75 -4.08 27.56
C VAL A 175 0.39 -3.62 27.08
N GLU A 176 0.35 -2.63 26.19
CA GLU A 176 -0.89 -2.04 25.72
C GLU A 176 -0.72 -1.40 24.34
N PHE A 177 -1.85 -1.31 23.62
CA PHE A 177 -1.94 -0.58 22.37
C PHE A 177 -2.58 0.78 22.63
N VAL A 178 -1.90 1.86 22.26
CA VAL A 178 -2.35 3.23 22.49
C VAL A 178 -2.27 4.05 21.21
N ILE A 179 -3.26 4.92 20.98
CA ILE A 179 -3.16 5.96 19.96
C ILE A 179 -2.45 7.15 20.60
N THR A 180 -1.17 7.31 20.30
CA THR A 180 -0.40 8.43 20.85
C THR A 180 -0.84 9.75 20.23
N ARG A 181 -0.39 10.86 20.82
CA ARG A 181 -0.56 12.18 20.21
C ARG A 181 0.04 12.25 18.80
N LYS A 182 1.22 11.65 18.60
CA LYS A 182 1.92 11.58 17.31
C LYS A 182 1.08 10.83 16.27
N ASP A 183 0.54 9.68 16.65
CA ASP A 183 -0.32 8.86 15.79
C ASP A 183 -1.56 9.65 15.38
N LYS A 184 -2.22 10.30 16.35
CA LYS A 184 -3.41 11.13 16.08
C LYS A 184 -3.11 12.29 15.14
N GLU A 185 -1.99 12.98 15.33
CA GLU A 185 -1.57 14.09 14.45
C GLU A 185 -1.28 13.60 13.02
N ALA A 186 -0.60 12.45 12.88
CA ALA A 186 -0.31 11.85 11.58
C ALA A 186 -1.58 11.34 10.86
N LEU A 187 -2.47 10.66 11.58
CA LEU A 187 -3.76 10.18 11.05
C LEU A 187 -4.64 11.35 10.60
N THR A 188 -4.72 12.40 11.41
CA THR A 188 -5.51 13.59 11.08
C THR A 188 -4.97 14.27 9.83
N TRP A 189 -3.64 14.45 9.77
CA TRP A 189 -2.98 14.97 8.58
C TRP A 189 -3.25 14.10 7.35
N ALA A 190 -3.11 12.78 7.46
CA ALA A 190 -3.30 11.87 6.34
C ALA A 190 -4.72 11.97 5.78
N LEU A 191 -5.74 11.91 6.65
CA LEU A 191 -7.14 11.99 6.24
C LEU A 191 -7.51 13.36 5.66
N GLU A 192 -7.03 14.46 6.24
CA GLU A 192 -7.30 15.80 5.71
C GLU A 192 -6.59 16.03 4.38
N THR A 193 -5.34 15.60 4.23
CA THR A 193 -4.64 15.63 2.93
C THR A 193 -5.36 14.76 1.91
N TYR A 194 -5.77 13.54 2.27
CA TYR A 194 -6.47 12.65 1.34
C TYR A 194 -7.76 13.28 0.80
N LYS A 195 -8.52 13.97 1.66
CA LYS A 195 -9.73 14.72 1.26
C LYS A 195 -9.45 15.85 0.26
N THR A 196 -8.28 16.50 0.32
CA THR A 196 -7.96 17.55 -0.67
C THR A 196 -7.59 17.00 -2.04
N LEU A 197 -7.26 15.71 -2.14
CA LEU A 197 -6.92 15.06 -3.40
C LEU A 197 -8.15 14.44 -4.11
N VAL A 198 -9.18 14.08 -3.34
CA VAL A 198 -10.45 13.50 -3.84
C VAL A 198 -11.08 14.25 -5.02
N PRO A 199 -11.06 15.60 -5.11
CA PRO A 199 -11.65 16.30 -6.26
C PRO A 199 -10.99 15.98 -7.62
N PHE A 200 -9.80 15.38 -7.64
CA PHE A 200 -8.99 15.18 -8.85
C PHE A 200 -8.94 13.73 -9.34
N ILE A 201 -9.79 12.86 -8.80
CA ILE A 201 -9.88 11.44 -9.18
C ILE A 201 -11.16 11.14 -9.95
N SER A 202 -11.17 10.05 -10.71
CA SER A 202 -12.37 9.55 -11.37
C SER A 202 -13.44 9.14 -10.35
N PRO A 203 -14.73 9.42 -10.57
CA PRO A 203 -15.82 8.94 -9.71
C PRO A 203 -15.82 7.42 -9.52
N ALA A 204 -15.29 6.65 -10.47
CA ALA A 204 -15.17 5.19 -10.37
C ALA A 204 -14.29 4.76 -9.18
N CYS A 205 -13.31 5.58 -8.79
CA CYS A 205 -12.41 5.34 -7.66
C CYS A 205 -13.12 5.34 -6.30
N HIS A 206 -14.36 5.84 -6.21
CA HIS A 206 -15.17 5.77 -4.98
C HIS A 206 -15.79 4.39 -4.74
N THR A 207 -15.82 3.56 -5.77
CA THR A 207 -16.42 2.21 -5.72
C THR A 207 -15.42 1.11 -6.08
N GLY A 208 -14.27 1.49 -6.62
CA GLY A 208 -13.22 0.60 -7.06
C GLY A 208 -12.05 0.47 -6.09
N TRP A 209 -11.27 -0.58 -6.28
CA TRP A 209 -10.05 -0.91 -5.54
C TRP A 209 -8.84 -0.79 -6.47
N TRP A 210 -7.80 -1.60 -6.27
CA TRP A 210 -6.60 -1.70 -7.11
C TRP A 210 -6.89 -1.76 -8.61
N ASP A 211 -7.74 -2.67 -9.07
CA ASP A 211 -7.94 -2.89 -10.52
C ASP A 211 -8.56 -1.67 -11.21
N VAL A 212 -9.50 -0.99 -10.53
CA VAL A 212 -10.15 0.21 -11.08
C VAL A 212 -9.18 1.37 -11.11
N CYS A 213 -8.38 1.53 -10.05
CA CYS A 213 -7.32 2.54 -10.01
C CYS A 213 -6.27 2.27 -11.10
N GLY A 214 -5.82 1.02 -11.24
CA GLY A 214 -4.86 0.61 -12.27
C GLY A 214 -5.38 0.82 -13.69
N ALA A 215 -6.65 0.48 -13.95
CA ALA A 215 -7.26 0.63 -15.27
C ALA A 215 -7.33 2.09 -15.73
N GLN A 216 -7.52 3.05 -14.81
CA GLN A 216 -7.52 4.48 -15.14
C GLN A 216 -6.20 4.94 -15.79
N MET A 217 -5.08 4.30 -15.48
CA MET A 217 -3.78 4.65 -16.09
C MET A 217 -3.59 4.10 -17.50
N ALA A 218 -4.42 3.16 -17.95
CA ALA A 218 -4.27 2.44 -19.21
C ALA A 218 -5.16 2.99 -20.35
N GLU A 219 -6.00 3.98 -20.07
CA GLU A 219 -6.84 4.64 -21.07
C GLU A 219 -6.03 5.75 -21.75
N ASP A 220 -5.53 5.47 -22.96
CA ASP A 220 -4.97 6.44 -23.91
C ASP A 220 -6.05 6.89 -24.92
#